data_AF-A0A3A8QXP7-F1
#
_entry.id   AF-A0A3A8QXP7-F1
#
_cell.length_a   1.000
_cell.length_b   1.000
_cell.length_c   1.000
_cell.angle_alpha   90.00
_cell.angle_beta   90.00
_cell.angle_gamma   90.00
#
_symmetry.space_group_name_H-M   'P 1'
#
loop_
_entity.id
_entity.type
_entity.pdbx_description
1 polymer ?
#
loop_
_entity_poly.entity_id
_entity_poly.type
_entity_poly.pdbx_seq_one_letter_code
_entity_poly.pdbx_strand_id
1 'polypeptide(L)'
;MKHWLMGVSCLGLVACSSGEGNVTFTTYGEDFIEKEIPASAFEDGWTVKYDKFLVKLGEVKVANHEGETAAEQTAAKVYDVHRPGPVNVATFNDLASEEWDEVSYAIAPVTDATAGNADAEDVTRMNTEGWSVYVEGTATKGTVTKRFRWGFPTNTVYEHCENEDIGDGVTVPKGGTETVQLTIHGDHLFFDDLQSADAKMRFDAIAAADSTGVVGPDGEITLDELGLVDLTALPSNQYGTGGAGSVRTLRDFITALVRTVGHYRGEGECSPRVR
;
A
#
# COMPACT_ATOMS: atom_id res chain seq x y z
N MET A 1 40.38 -67.89 -25.82
CA MET A 1 40.43 -66.44 -26.15
C MET A 1 39.01 -65.92 -26.07
N LYS A 2 38.65 -65.26 -24.97
CA LYS A 2 37.26 -64.85 -24.65
C LYS A 2 37.27 -63.32 -24.59
N HIS A 3 36.72 -62.67 -25.61
CA HIS A 3 36.67 -61.22 -25.72
C HIS A 3 35.61 -60.67 -24.75
N TRP A 4 36.04 -59.81 -23.84
CA TRP A 4 35.17 -59.05 -22.95
C TRP A 4 34.86 -57.71 -23.64
N LEU A 5 33.63 -57.54 -24.11
CA LEU A 5 33.14 -56.22 -24.53
C LEU A 5 32.81 -55.40 -23.27
N MET A 6 33.59 -54.36 -23.02
CA MET A 6 33.22 -53.27 -22.11
C MET A 6 32.20 -52.38 -22.83
N GLY A 7 30.97 -52.38 -22.33
CA GLY A 7 29.96 -51.38 -22.71
C GLY A 7 30.21 -50.09 -21.96
N VAL A 8 30.53 -49.03 -22.70
CA VAL A 8 30.55 -47.65 -22.19
C VAL A 8 29.11 -47.20 -22.03
N SER A 9 28.65 -47.09 -20.78
CA SER A 9 27.36 -46.50 -20.46
C SER A 9 27.52 -44.98 -20.45
N CYS A 10 27.07 -44.32 -21.51
CA CYS A 10 26.90 -42.86 -21.52
C CYS A 10 25.71 -42.52 -20.61
N LEU A 11 26.00 -42.11 -19.36
CA LEU A 11 25.04 -41.36 -18.57
C LEU A 11 24.82 -40.00 -19.26
N GLY A 12 23.69 -39.86 -19.95
CA GLY A 12 23.19 -38.56 -20.36
C GLY A 12 22.78 -37.79 -19.11
N LEU A 13 23.55 -36.75 -18.76
CA LEU A 13 23.10 -35.70 -17.86
C LEU A 13 21.93 -35.00 -18.56
N VAL A 14 20.71 -35.28 -18.11
CA VAL A 14 19.54 -34.47 -18.44
C VAL A 14 19.72 -33.17 -17.66
N ALA A 15 20.33 -32.18 -18.30
CA ALA A 15 20.24 -30.81 -17.83
C ALA A 15 18.77 -30.40 -17.99
N CYS A 16 17.99 -30.46 -16.91
CA CYS A 16 16.78 -29.67 -16.80
C CYS A 16 17.22 -28.22 -17.00
N SER A 17 16.96 -27.64 -18.18
CA SER A 17 17.18 -26.21 -18.35
C SER A 17 16.18 -25.51 -17.42
N SER A 18 16.63 -25.07 -16.25
CA SER A 18 15.93 -24.06 -15.47
C SER A 18 15.65 -22.91 -16.43
N GLY A 19 14.38 -22.57 -16.59
CA GLY A 19 14.00 -21.41 -17.39
C GLY A 19 14.36 -20.15 -16.63
N GLU A 20 14.51 -19.05 -17.35
CA GLU A 20 14.56 -17.71 -16.76
C GLU A 20 13.39 -16.89 -17.27
N GLY A 21 12.98 -15.88 -16.51
CA GLY A 21 11.91 -14.95 -16.83
C GLY A 21 12.07 -13.63 -16.10
N ASN A 22 11.11 -12.72 -16.28
CA ASN A 22 11.16 -11.40 -15.68
C ASN A 22 9.94 -11.15 -14.79
N VAL A 23 10.08 -10.26 -13.82
CA VAL A 23 8.98 -9.72 -13.03
C VAL A 23 9.04 -8.21 -13.08
N THR A 24 7.91 -7.58 -13.37
CA THR A 24 7.75 -6.12 -13.29
C THR A 24 6.73 -5.78 -12.22
N PHE A 25 7.14 -4.98 -11.25
CA PHE A 25 6.25 -4.37 -10.28
C PHE A 25 5.80 -3.01 -10.79
N THR A 26 4.50 -2.75 -10.66
CA THR A 26 3.88 -1.47 -10.96
C THR A 26 3.05 -0.99 -9.77
N THR A 27 2.69 0.29 -9.73
CA THR A 27 1.76 0.82 -8.72
C THR A 27 0.74 1.76 -9.34
N TYR A 28 -0.43 1.83 -8.72
CA TYR A 28 -1.51 2.76 -9.06
C TYR A 28 -2.43 2.93 -7.85
N GLY A 29 -3.22 4.00 -7.84
CA GLY A 29 -4.30 4.18 -6.89
C GLY A 29 -5.59 3.62 -7.45
N GLU A 30 -6.43 3.06 -6.61
CA GLU A 30 -7.76 2.62 -7.04
C GLU A 30 -8.62 3.77 -7.60
N ASP A 31 -9.77 3.42 -8.17
CA ASP A 31 -10.72 4.37 -8.75
C ASP A 31 -11.18 5.44 -7.74
N PHE A 32 -11.26 5.09 -6.46
CA PHE A 32 -11.59 6.03 -5.39
C PHE A 32 -10.52 7.11 -5.15
N ILE A 33 -9.24 6.77 -5.40
CA ILE A 33 -8.15 7.74 -5.39
C ILE A 33 -8.19 8.57 -6.65
N GLU A 34 -8.26 7.95 -7.84
CA GLU A 34 -8.14 8.67 -9.12
C GLU A 34 -9.38 9.50 -9.49
N LYS A 35 -10.55 9.22 -8.90
CA LYS A 35 -11.83 9.85 -9.26
C LYS A 35 -12.55 10.43 -8.05
N GLU A 36 -13.29 9.57 -7.33
CA GLU A 36 -14.07 9.95 -6.15
C GLU A 36 -14.54 8.71 -5.38
N ILE A 37 -14.65 8.85 -4.06
CA ILE A 37 -15.44 7.93 -3.25
C ILE A 37 -16.88 8.49 -3.19
N PRO A 38 -17.87 7.78 -3.76
CA PRO A 38 -19.23 8.29 -3.86
C PRO A 38 -19.95 8.27 -2.50
N ALA A 39 -20.94 9.15 -2.34
CA ALA A 39 -21.81 9.17 -1.15
C ALA A 39 -22.43 7.83 -0.77
N SER A 40 -22.68 6.94 -1.74
CA SER A 40 -23.24 5.61 -1.49
C SER A 40 -22.28 4.65 -0.79
N ALA A 41 -20.98 4.95 -0.79
CA ALA A 41 -19.97 4.12 -0.13
C ALA A 41 -19.81 4.48 1.36
N PHE A 42 -20.17 5.71 1.73
CA PHE A 42 -20.16 6.17 3.12
C PHE A 42 -21.51 5.93 3.80
N GLU A 43 -21.48 5.38 5.01
CA GLU A 43 -22.69 5.17 5.82
C GLU A 43 -23.40 6.48 6.20
N ASP A 44 -22.64 7.57 6.24
CA ASP A 44 -23.10 8.91 6.58
C ASP A 44 -23.21 9.82 5.35
N GLY A 45 -23.06 9.30 4.13
CA GLY A 45 -23.43 9.99 2.89
C GLY A 45 -22.48 11.10 2.44
N TRP A 46 -21.22 11.05 2.87
CA TRP A 46 -20.18 11.96 2.39
C TRP A 46 -19.61 11.53 1.04
N THR A 47 -19.25 12.47 0.19
CA THR A 47 -18.43 12.22 -1.00
C THR A 47 -17.02 12.75 -0.75
N VAL A 48 -15.99 11.98 -1.07
CA VAL A 48 -14.60 12.41 -0.98
C VAL A 48 -13.97 12.42 -2.36
N LYS A 49 -13.23 13.49 -2.67
CA LYS A 49 -12.37 13.57 -3.85
C LYS A 49 -10.96 13.91 -3.39
N TYR A 50 -10.00 13.10 -3.81
CA TYR A 50 -8.60 13.41 -3.62
C TYR A 50 -8.15 14.41 -4.69
N ASP A 51 -7.29 15.32 -4.31
CA ASP A 51 -6.55 16.19 -5.22
C ASP A 51 -5.09 15.71 -5.37
N LYS A 52 -4.60 14.97 -4.36
CA LYS A 52 -3.26 14.42 -4.30
C LYS A 52 -3.21 13.21 -3.37
N PHE A 53 -2.49 12.17 -3.80
CA PHE A 53 -2.21 11.00 -2.96
C PHE A 53 -0.78 10.54 -3.23
N LEU A 54 0.14 10.81 -2.30
CA LEU A 54 1.55 10.48 -2.43
C LEU A 54 1.91 9.30 -1.54
N VAL A 55 2.67 8.36 -2.07
CA VAL A 55 3.24 7.23 -1.32
C VAL A 55 4.74 7.11 -1.58
N LYS A 56 5.53 6.86 -0.53
CA LYS A 56 6.94 6.47 -0.65
C LYS A 56 7.06 4.95 -0.63
N LEU A 57 7.20 4.36 -1.82
CA LEU A 57 7.28 2.92 -2.02
C LEU A 57 8.73 2.51 -2.30
N GLY A 58 9.22 1.52 -1.57
CA GLY A 58 10.55 0.93 -1.76
C GLY A 58 10.62 -0.50 -1.24
N GLU A 59 11.85 -1.01 -1.09
CA GLU A 59 12.14 -2.32 -0.50
C GLU A 59 11.37 -3.48 -1.16
N VAL A 60 11.19 -3.42 -2.47
CA VAL A 60 10.51 -4.50 -3.22
C VAL A 60 11.42 -5.71 -3.26
N LYS A 61 10.93 -6.85 -2.78
CA LYS A 61 11.69 -8.10 -2.67
C LYS A 61 10.88 -9.27 -3.21
N VAL A 62 11.57 -10.16 -3.92
CA VAL A 62 11.08 -11.46 -4.38
C VAL A 62 11.98 -12.53 -3.79
N ALA A 63 11.40 -13.41 -2.98
CA ALA A 63 12.08 -14.45 -2.24
C ALA A 63 11.19 -15.69 -2.11
N ASN A 64 11.71 -16.73 -1.47
CA ASN A 64 10.95 -17.90 -1.08
C ASN A 64 10.92 -18.09 0.44
N HIS A 65 10.05 -18.99 0.92
CA HIS A 65 9.90 -19.32 2.35
C HIS A 65 11.17 -19.90 3.00
N GLU A 66 12.13 -20.41 2.21
CA GLU A 66 13.44 -20.87 2.69
C GLU A 66 14.42 -19.71 2.93
N GLY A 67 14.05 -18.48 2.54
CA GLY A 67 14.83 -17.26 2.69
C GLY A 67 15.77 -16.97 1.53
N GLU A 68 15.72 -17.74 0.45
CA GLU A 68 16.45 -17.44 -0.78
C GLU A 68 15.83 -16.20 -1.44
N THR A 69 16.68 -15.24 -1.81
CA THR A 69 16.23 -13.99 -2.44
C THR A 69 16.57 -14.03 -3.93
N ALA A 70 15.55 -14.03 -4.78
CA ALA A 70 15.71 -13.93 -6.23
C ALA A 70 16.13 -12.53 -6.66
N ALA A 71 15.48 -11.52 -6.07
CA ALA A 71 15.69 -10.12 -6.42
C ALA A 71 15.25 -9.18 -5.31
N GLU A 72 15.88 -8.00 -5.27
CA GLU A 72 15.54 -6.95 -4.31
C GLU A 72 15.88 -5.56 -4.90
N GLN A 73 15.01 -4.58 -4.65
CA GLN A 73 15.27 -3.16 -4.82
C GLN A 73 15.02 -2.45 -3.49
N THR A 74 16.09 -1.94 -2.87
CA THR A 74 16.00 -1.23 -1.58
C THR A 74 15.60 0.24 -1.72
N ALA A 75 15.99 0.90 -2.81
CA ALA A 75 15.74 2.33 -3.00
C ALA A 75 14.24 2.65 -3.08
N ALA A 76 13.79 3.66 -2.32
CA ALA A 76 12.41 4.13 -2.39
C ALA A 76 12.24 5.27 -3.40
N LYS A 77 11.03 5.35 -3.94
CA LYS A 77 10.58 6.42 -4.81
C LYS A 77 9.24 6.96 -4.32
N VAL A 78 8.98 8.24 -4.61
CA VAL A 78 7.69 8.89 -4.35
C VAL A 78 6.80 8.75 -5.58
N TYR A 79 5.60 8.24 -5.37
CA TYR A 79 4.58 8.10 -6.41
C TYR A 79 3.37 8.97 -6.07
N ASP A 80 2.87 9.69 -7.05
CA ASP A 80 1.55 10.32 -7.02
C ASP A 80 0.55 9.34 -7.65
N VAL A 81 -0.19 8.66 -6.79
CA VAL A 81 -1.16 7.61 -7.17
C VAL A 81 -2.56 8.15 -7.39
N HIS A 82 -2.77 9.47 -7.29
CA HIS A 82 -3.95 10.14 -7.84
C HIS A 82 -3.84 10.33 -9.36
N ARG A 83 -2.62 10.36 -9.92
CA ARG A 83 -2.43 10.32 -11.37
C ARG A 83 -2.79 8.93 -11.90
N PRO A 84 -3.48 8.83 -13.05
CA PRO A 84 -3.78 7.55 -13.68
C PRO A 84 -2.56 6.66 -13.83
N GLY A 85 -2.62 5.47 -13.23
CA GLY A 85 -1.61 4.42 -13.35
C GLY A 85 -1.91 3.40 -14.46
N PRO A 86 -1.23 2.24 -14.47
CA PRO A 86 -0.11 1.87 -13.60
C PRO A 86 1.22 2.50 -14.02
N VAL A 87 2.10 2.75 -13.05
CA VAL A 87 3.47 3.23 -13.26
C VAL A 87 4.50 2.21 -12.76
N ASN A 88 5.64 2.10 -13.45
CA ASN A 88 6.69 1.14 -13.10
C ASN A 88 7.35 1.47 -11.76
N VAL A 89 7.51 0.45 -10.92
CA VAL A 89 8.22 0.52 -9.64
C VAL A 89 9.60 -0.08 -9.75
N ALA A 90 9.65 -1.35 -10.18
CA ALA A 90 10.84 -2.17 -10.31
C ALA A 90 10.66 -3.16 -11.47
N THR A 91 11.75 -3.50 -12.15
CA THR A 91 11.79 -4.62 -13.09
C THR A 91 13.01 -5.47 -12.80
N PHE A 92 12.78 -6.76 -12.59
CA PHE A 92 13.80 -7.77 -12.37
C PHE A 92 13.83 -8.70 -13.57
N ASN A 93 15.02 -8.91 -14.13
CA ASN A 93 15.21 -9.75 -15.32
C ASN A 93 15.97 -11.01 -14.96
N ASP A 94 15.82 -12.03 -15.80
CA ASP A 94 16.59 -13.27 -15.74
C ASP A 94 16.46 -14.01 -14.39
N LEU A 95 15.29 -13.91 -13.76
CA LEU A 95 14.97 -14.65 -12.53
C LEU A 95 14.68 -16.11 -12.88
N ALA A 96 15.03 -17.04 -11.97
CA ALA A 96 14.68 -18.44 -12.16
C ALA A 96 13.15 -18.58 -12.30
N SER A 97 12.75 -19.32 -13.35
CA SER A 97 11.35 -19.56 -13.69
C SER A 97 10.77 -20.62 -12.76
N GLU A 98 10.23 -20.15 -11.64
CA GLU A 98 9.58 -20.93 -10.59
C GLU A 98 8.65 -20.04 -9.75
N GLU A 99 8.06 -20.63 -8.72
CA GLU A 99 7.24 -19.92 -7.74
C GLU A 99 8.14 -19.29 -6.66
N TRP A 100 7.93 -18.00 -6.42
CA TRP A 100 8.56 -17.25 -5.36
C TRP A 100 7.46 -16.76 -4.42
N ASP A 101 7.22 -17.54 -3.37
CA ASP A 101 6.07 -17.42 -2.47
C ASP A 101 6.24 -16.30 -1.41
N GLU A 102 7.40 -15.64 -1.35
CA GLU A 102 7.66 -14.55 -0.42
C GLU A 102 7.93 -13.25 -1.17
N VAL A 103 6.86 -12.47 -1.40
CA VAL A 103 6.96 -11.11 -1.91
C VAL A 103 6.74 -10.10 -0.79
N SER A 104 7.56 -9.06 -0.76
CA SER A 104 7.38 -7.94 0.15
C SER A 104 7.71 -6.59 -0.48
N TYR A 105 7.18 -5.53 0.11
CA TYR A 105 7.52 -4.14 -0.20
C TYR A 105 7.28 -3.25 1.03
N ALA A 106 7.73 -2.01 1.00
CA ALA A 106 7.52 -1.06 2.09
C ALA A 106 6.92 0.26 1.62
N ILE A 107 6.01 0.79 2.45
CA ILE A 107 5.64 2.20 2.45
C ILE A 107 6.22 2.82 3.71
N ALA A 108 7.31 3.59 3.55
CA ALA A 108 8.17 3.97 4.66
C ALA A 108 8.67 5.42 4.57
N PRO A 109 8.96 6.08 5.72
CA PRO A 109 9.30 7.49 5.77
C PRO A 109 10.80 7.72 5.49
N VAL A 110 11.37 7.04 4.49
CA VAL A 110 12.79 7.24 4.13
C VAL A 110 13.03 8.69 3.68
N THR A 111 14.20 9.24 3.98
CA THR A 111 14.47 10.69 3.84
C THR A 111 15.17 11.06 2.53
N ASP A 112 15.54 10.08 1.72
CA ASP A 112 16.31 10.21 0.48
C ASP A 112 15.60 9.56 -0.73
N ALA A 113 14.27 9.44 -0.68
CA ALA A 113 13.49 8.91 -1.80
C ALA A 113 13.64 9.80 -3.05
N THR A 114 13.64 9.17 -4.22
CA THR A 114 13.70 9.85 -5.52
C THR A 114 12.31 9.90 -6.18
N ALA A 115 12.18 10.59 -7.31
CA ALA A 115 10.90 10.64 -8.03
C ALA A 115 10.59 9.28 -8.70
N GLY A 116 9.39 8.76 -8.47
CA GLY A 116 8.74 7.79 -9.34
C GLY A 116 8.04 8.52 -10.48
N ASN A 117 6.76 8.86 -10.27
CA ASN A 117 5.98 9.74 -11.14
C ASN A 117 5.55 11.07 -10.46
N ALA A 118 5.92 11.27 -9.18
CA ALA A 118 5.61 12.49 -8.43
C ALA A 118 6.48 13.67 -8.87
N ASP A 119 5.97 14.88 -8.65
CA ASP A 119 6.70 16.11 -8.99
C ASP A 119 7.87 16.35 -8.02
N ALA A 120 8.88 17.11 -8.46
CA ALA A 120 10.09 17.35 -7.65
C ALA A 120 9.79 18.08 -6.32
N GLU A 121 8.78 18.96 -6.29
CA GLU A 121 8.33 19.64 -5.07
C GLU A 121 7.71 18.66 -4.08
N ASP A 122 6.88 17.73 -4.56
CA ASP A 122 6.29 16.68 -3.72
C ASP A 122 7.35 15.75 -3.15
N VAL A 123 8.34 15.36 -3.95
CA VAL A 123 9.48 14.56 -3.49
C VAL A 123 10.23 15.29 -2.38
N THR A 124 10.51 16.58 -2.60
CA THR A 124 11.21 17.41 -1.61
C THR A 124 10.40 17.51 -0.31
N ARG A 125 9.09 17.73 -0.39
CA ARG A 125 8.20 17.82 0.76
C ARG A 125 8.12 16.51 1.52
N MET A 126 7.88 15.39 0.83
CA MET A 126 7.81 14.05 1.43
C MET A 126 9.10 13.67 2.17
N ASN A 127 10.26 14.05 1.62
CA ASN A 127 11.56 13.81 2.27
C ASN A 127 11.80 14.75 3.46
N THR A 128 11.50 16.04 3.32
CA THR A 128 11.73 17.07 4.35
C THR A 128 10.86 16.82 5.59
N GLU A 129 9.58 16.51 5.38
CA GLU A 129 8.62 16.31 6.46
C GLU A 129 8.65 14.89 7.03
N GLY A 130 9.41 13.98 6.41
CA GLY A 130 9.53 12.59 6.85
C GLY A 130 8.22 11.80 6.75
N TRP A 131 7.34 12.13 5.81
CA TRP A 131 6.07 11.42 5.60
C TRP A 131 6.24 10.24 4.66
N SER A 132 5.69 9.07 4.95
CA SER A 132 5.59 7.94 4.01
C SER A 132 4.35 8.02 3.12
N VAL A 133 3.27 8.61 3.63
CA VAL A 133 2.01 8.84 2.92
C VAL A 133 1.59 10.29 3.11
N TYR A 134 1.10 10.92 2.05
CA TYR A 134 0.51 12.24 2.12
C TYR A 134 -0.73 12.34 1.24
N VAL A 135 -1.80 12.92 1.77
CA VAL A 135 -3.08 13.07 1.06
C VAL A 135 -3.59 14.51 1.14
N GLU A 136 -4.16 14.99 0.05
CA GLU A 136 -4.97 16.22 -0.01
C GLU A 136 -6.31 15.90 -0.66
N GLY A 137 -7.39 16.46 -0.13
CA GLY A 137 -8.69 16.27 -0.74
C GLY A 137 -9.79 17.12 -0.13
N THR A 138 -10.98 16.93 -0.69
CA THR A 138 -12.21 17.61 -0.32
C THR A 138 -13.32 16.60 -0.04
N ALA A 139 -14.00 16.76 1.09
CA ALA A 139 -15.18 15.98 1.47
C ALA A 139 -16.44 16.86 1.45
N THR A 140 -17.55 16.35 0.92
CA THR A 140 -18.82 17.09 0.81
C THR A 140 -20.03 16.29 1.29
N LYS A 141 -20.98 16.96 1.95
CA LYS A 141 -22.29 16.42 2.34
C LYS A 141 -23.33 17.53 2.31
N GLY A 142 -24.23 17.47 1.32
CA GLY A 142 -25.18 18.55 1.06
C GLY A 142 -24.48 19.87 0.76
N THR A 143 -24.66 20.87 1.62
CA THR A 143 -24.01 22.19 1.53
C THR A 143 -22.71 22.30 2.32
N VAL A 144 -22.35 21.27 3.09
CA VAL A 144 -21.12 21.25 3.88
C VAL A 144 -19.96 20.79 3.00
N THR A 145 -18.84 21.50 3.09
CA THR A 145 -17.58 21.17 2.44
C THR A 145 -16.46 21.28 3.45
N LYS A 146 -15.61 20.25 3.50
CA LYS A 146 -14.39 20.20 4.31
C LYS A 146 -13.20 19.86 3.42
N ARG A 147 -12.04 20.41 3.74
CA ARG A 147 -10.76 20.09 3.10
C ARG A 147 -9.87 19.37 4.10
N PHE A 148 -8.94 18.58 3.61
CA PHE A 148 -7.93 17.96 4.44
C PHE A 148 -6.59 17.91 3.72
N ARG A 149 -5.52 18.00 4.50
CA ARG A 149 -4.13 17.83 4.07
C ARG A 149 -3.36 17.12 5.17
N TRP A 150 -3.07 15.85 4.97
CA TRP A 150 -2.49 15.01 6.02
C TRP A 150 -1.24 14.31 5.54
N GLY A 151 -0.17 14.44 6.32
CA GLY A 151 1.08 13.71 6.14
C GLY A 151 1.32 12.75 7.29
N PHE A 152 1.64 11.51 6.97
CA PHE A 152 1.81 10.43 7.92
C PHE A 152 3.23 9.87 7.85
N PRO A 153 3.97 9.76 8.96
CA PRO A 153 5.32 9.21 9.00
C PRO A 153 5.30 7.69 9.29
N THR A 154 4.28 6.96 8.83
CA THR A 154 4.14 5.52 9.13
C THR A 154 5.26 4.73 8.46
N ASN A 155 5.90 3.85 9.23
CA ASN A 155 6.88 2.90 8.70
C ASN A 155 6.24 1.51 8.65
N THR A 156 5.83 1.09 7.46
CA THR A 156 5.11 -0.17 7.23
C THR A 156 5.82 -0.99 6.19
N VAL A 157 6.09 -2.25 6.53
CA VAL A 157 6.45 -3.28 5.56
C VAL A 157 5.24 -4.18 5.33
N TYR A 158 5.03 -4.56 4.09
CA TYR A 158 3.99 -5.47 3.63
C TYR A 158 4.69 -6.77 3.27
N GLU A 159 4.52 -7.81 4.08
CA GLU A 159 5.19 -9.11 3.96
C GLU A 159 4.16 -10.21 3.63
N HIS A 160 4.60 -11.36 3.13
CA HIS A 160 3.70 -12.48 2.79
C HIS A 160 2.55 -12.05 1.87
N CYS A 161 2.88 -11.35 0.78
CA CYS A 161 1.87 -10.86 -0.15
C CYS A 161 1.22 -12.00 -0.94
N GLU A 162 -0.10 -12.05 -0.95
CA GLU A 162 -0.92 -13.09 -1.56
C GLU A 162 -2.13 -12.50 -2.29
N ASN A 163 -2.74 -13.29 -3.16
CA ASN A 163 -4.04 -12.97 -3.74
C ASN A 163 -4.87 -14.25 -3.80
N GLU A 164 -6.10 -14.23 -3.29
CA GLU A 164 -6.93 -15.44 -3.12
C GLU A 164 -7.14 -16.24 -4.42
N ASP A 165 -7.19 -15.55 -5.57
CA ASP A 165 -7.42 -16.17 -6.88
C ASP A 165 -6.13 -16.65 -7.56
N ILE A 166 -4.97 -16.11 -7.19
CA ILE A 166 -3.68 -16.32 -7.87
C ILE A 166 -2.71 -17.17 -7.02
N GLY A 167 -2.73 -16.99 -5.70
CA GLY A 167 -1.83 -17.61 -4.72
C GLY A 167 -0.78 -16.66 -4.15
N ASP A 168 0.17 -17.25 -3.44
CA ASP A 168 1.23 -16.55 -2.70
C ASP A 168 2.31 -16.01 -3.65
N GLY A 169 2.79 -14.80 -3.37
CA GLY A 169 3.93 -14.21 -4.05
C GLY A 169 3.76 -14.13 -5.57
N VAL A 170 4.78 -14.59 -6.32
CA VAL A 170 4.82 -14.47 -7.78
C VAL A 170 5.40 -15.71 -8.47
N THR A 171 4.73 -16.18 -9.51
CA THR A 171 5.29 -17.19 -10.42
C THR A 171 6.04 -16.52 -11.57
N VAL A 172 7.33 -16.82 -11.72
CA VAL A 172 8.17 -16.30 -12.80
C VAL A 172 8.00 -17.18 -14.07
N PRO A 173 7.51 -16.63 -15.19
CA PRO A 173 7.25 -17.41 -16.40
C PRO A 173 8.51 -17.64 -17.22
N LYS A 174 8.67 -18.83 -17.80
CA LYS A 174 9.81 -19.14 -18.68
C LYS A 174 9.77 -18.31 -19.96
N GLY A 175 10.79 -17.47 -20.15
CA GLY A 175 10.98 -16.61 -21.33
C GLY A 175 9.98 -15.46 -21.44
N GLY A 176 9.21 -15.19 -20.38
CA GLY A 176 8.15 -14.18 -20.35
C GLY A 176 8.39 -13.11 -19.29
N THR A 177 7.39 -12.25 -19.10
CA THR A 177 7.36 -11.27 -18.01
C THR A 177 6.04 -11.36 -17.28
N GLU A 178 6.11 -11.54 -15.98
CA GLU A 178 4.96 -11.42 -15.09
C GLU A 178 4.87 -9.98 -14.58
N THR A 179 3.65 -9.41 -14.56
CA THR A 179 3.43 -8.06 -14.05
C THR A 179 2.63 -8.12 -12.76
N VAL A 180 3.25 -7.62 -11.69
CA VAL A 180 2.67 -7.49 -10.37
C VAL A 180 2.20 -6.05 -10.18
N GLN A 181 1.01 -5.86 -9.65
CA GLN A 181 0.50 -4.53 -9.29
C GLN A 181 0.55 -4.36 -7.77
N LEU A 182 1.12 -3.26 -7.29
CA LEU A 182 1.08 -2.81 -5.91
C LEU A 182 0.02 -1.71 -5.84
N THR A 183 -1.20 -2.09 -5.47
CA THR A 183 -2.37 -1.22 -5.53
C THR A 183 -2.46 -0.41 -4.24
N ILE A 184 -2.82 0.88 -4.35
CA ILE A 184 -3.07 1.73 -3.18
C ILE A 184 -4.57 1.99 -3.06
N HIS A 185 -5.12 1.69 -1.89
CA HIS A 185 -6.52 1.88 -1.53
C HIS A 185 -6.68 3.08 -0.60
N GLY A 186 -7.50 4.04 -1.02
CA GLY A 186 -7.67 5.33 -0.36
C GLY A 186 -8.91 5.39 0.51
N ASP A 187 -9.88 4.51 0.30
CA ASP A 187 -11.04 4.32 1.17
C ASP A 187 -10.67 3.85 2.59
N HIS A 188 -9.57 3.10 2.72
CA HIS A 188 -9.03 2.63 3.99
C HIS A 188 -8.90 3.73 5.04
N LEU A 189 -8.58 4.97 4.65
CA LEU A 189 -8.46 6.11 5.57
C LEU A 189 -9.77 6.44 6.31
N PHE A 190 -10.90 5.93 5.84
CA PHE A 190 -12.23 6.27 6.32
C PHE A 190 -13.00 5.10 6.93
N PHE A 191 -12.39 3.92 7.03
CA PHE A 191 -13.01 2.80 7.74
C PHE A 191 -13.27 3.13 9.22
N ASP A 192 -14.30 2.50 9.78
CA ASP A 192 -14.71 2.65 11.17
C ASP A 192 -14.29 1.45 12.05
N ASP A 193 -13.44 0.56 11.55
CA ASP A 193 -12.88 -0.55 12.34
C ASP A 193 -11.48 -0.91 11.81
N LEU A 194 -10.54 -1.23 12.71
CA LEU A 194 -9.16 -1.58 12.36
C LEU A 194 -8.96 -3.06 11.99
N GLN A 195 -9.93 -3.92 12.26
CA GLN A 195 -9.77 -5.38 12.18
C GLN A 195 -10.93 -6.09 11.49
N SER A 196 -12.10 -5.46 11.39
CA SER A 196 -13.27 -6.04 10.76
C SER A 196 -13.17 -5.99 9.24
N ALA A 197 -13.32 -7.13 8.57
CA ALA A 197 -13.51 -7.19 7.12
C ALA A 197 -14.82 -6.50 6.68
N ASP A 198 -15.79 -6.37 7.59
CA ASP A 198 -17.06 -5.65 7.36
C ASP A 198 -16.99 -4.17 7.78
N ALA A 199 -15.78 -3.60 7.92
CA ALA A 199 -15.61 -2.19 8.28
C ALA A 199 -16.36 -1.28 7.29
N LYS A 200 -16.93 -0.21 7.82
CA LYS A 200 -17.73 0.74 7.03
C LYS A 200 -17.00 2.05 6.90
N MET A 201 -17.17 2.73 5.76
CA MET A 201 -16.66 4.09 5.61
C MET A 201 -17.54 5.12 6.34
N ARG A 202 -16.89 6.03 7.06
CA ARG A 202 -17.52 7.15 7.79
C ARG A 202 -16.67 8.41 7.72
N PHE A 203 -17.33 9.56 7.77
CA PHE A 203 -16.67 10.87 7.75
C PHE A 203 -17.30 11.89 8.73
N ASP A 204 -18.45 11.61 9.34
CA ASP A 204 -19.12 12.55 10.25
C ASP A 204 -18.22 12.98 11.43
N ALA A 205 -17.51 12.04 12.08
CA ALA A 205 -16.60 12.36 13.17
C ALA A 205 -15.36 13.14 12.70
N ILE A 206 -14.86 12.81 11.50
CA ILE A 206 -13.73 13.48 10.86
C ILE A 206 -14.10 14.94 10.53
N ALA A 207 -15.29 15.16 9.95
CA ALA A 207 -15.80 16.49 9.65
C ALA A 207 -16.10 17.32 10.91
N ALA A 208 -16.54 16.69 11.99
CA ALA A 208 -16.82 17.34 13.26
C ALA A 208 -15.55 17.74 14.04
N ALA A 209 -14.39 17.15 13.70
CA ALA A 209 -13.12 17.49 14.33
C ALA A 209 -12.65 18.92 13.99
N ASP A 210 -12.98 19.44 12.80
CA ASP A 210 -12.74 20.84 12.42
C ASP A 210 -13.47 21.75 13.40
N SER A 211 -12.69 22.35 14.30
CA SER A 211 -13.19 23.06 15.49
C SER A 211 -12.21 24.10 16.04
N THR A 212 -10.95 24.12 15.60
CA THR A 212 -9.87 24.86 16.26
C THR A 212 -9.22 25.97 15.41
N GLY A 213 -9.79 26.32 14.26
CA GLY A 213 -9.37 27.51 13.50
C GLY A 213 -9.43 28.81 14.33
N VAL A 214 -8.90 29.92 13.78
CA VAL A 214 -8.64 31.19 14.51
C VAL A 214 -9.86 31.71 15.30
N VAL A 215 -11.07 31.47 14.81
CA VAL A 215 -12.34 31.83 15.48
C VAL A 215 -13.33 30.65 15.54
N GLY A 216 -12.84 29.41 15.51
CA GLY A 216 -13.63 28.18 15.37
C GLY A 216 -13.41 27.51 14.00
N PRO A 217 -14.33 26.66 13.54
CA PRO A 217 -14.13 25.86 12.34
C PRO A 217 -13.88 26.72 11.09
N ASP A 218 -12.88 26.35 10.29
CA ASP A 218 -12.47 27.09 9.10
C ASP A 218 -12.62 26.29 7.79
N GLY A 219 -13.12 25.06 7.91
CA GLY A 219 -13.35 24.16 6.79
C GLY A 219 -12.12 23.33 6.41
N GLU A 220 -11.01 23.41 7.14
CA GLU A 220 -9.84 22.53 6.98
C GLU A 220 -9.70 21.62 8.20
N ILE A 221 -9.73 20.30 7.99
CA ILE A 221 -9.57 19.30 9.04
C ILE A 221 -8.08 18.98 9.15
N THR A 222 -7.49 19.29 10.30
CA THR A 222 -6.08 19.03 10.57
C THR A 222 -5.86 17.75 11.36
N LEU A 223 -4.66 17.15 11.26
CA LEU A 223 -4.30 16.00 12.13
C LEU A 223 -4.28 16.38 13.62
N ASP A 224 -4.03 17.65 13.95
CA ASP A 224 -4.05 18.12 15.33
C ASP A 224 -5.48 18.16 15.89
N GLU A 225 -6.46 18.58 15.09
CA GLU A 225 -7.88 18.52 15.44
C GLU A 225 -8.39 17.10 15.62
N LEU A 226 -8.02 16.19 14.72
CA LEU A 226 -8.32 14.77 14.86
C LEU A 226 -7.69 14.19 16.14
N GLY A 227 -6.57 14.76 16.59
CA GLY A 227 -5.90 14.39 17.84
C GLY A 227 -6.63 14.86 19.10
N LEU A 228 -7.58 15.78 18.99
CA LEU A 228 -8.41 16.23 20.11
C LEU A 228 -9.69 15.39 20.28
N VAL A 229 -10.03 14.56 19.30
CA VAL A 229 -11.20 13.68 19.35
C VAL A 229 -10.82 12.35 20.00
N ASP A 230 -11.20 12.18 21.28
CA ASP A 230 -11.09 10.91 21.99
C ASP A 230 -12.11 9.90 21.44
N LEU A 231 -11.66 8.69 21.07
CA LEU A 231 -12.54 7.66 20.52
C LEU A 231 -13.64 7.23 21.50
N THR A 232 -13.43 7.36 22.80
CA THR A 232 -14.45 7.05 23.82
C THR A 232 -15.62 8.04 23.83
N ALA A 233 -15.47 9.20 23.18
CA ALA A 233 -16.54 10.18 22.99
C ALA A 233 -17.39 9.89 21.73
N LEU A 234 -16.96 8.96 20.88
CA LEU A 234 -17.68 8.55 19.67
C LEU A 234 -18.66 7.41 19.96
N PRO A 235 -19.65 7.14 19.07
CA PRO A 235 -20.55 6.01 19.23
C PRO A 235 -19.78 4.70 19.43
N SER A 236 -20.12 3.93 20.46
CA SER A 236 -19.36 2.73 20.86
C SER A 236 -19.37 1.59 19.85
N ASN A 237 -20.18 1.70 18.80
CA ASN A 237 -20.27 0.76 17.68
C ASN A 237 -19.54 1.26 16.42
N GLN A 238 -18.72 2.31 16.55
CA GLN A 238 -17.88 2.89 15.49
C GLN A 238 -16.46 3.05 16.03
N TYR A 239 -15.50 3.12 15.13
CA TYR A 239 -14.07 3.27 15.41
C TYR A 239 -13.53 2.15 16.32
N GLY A 240 -13.86 0.91 15.95
CA GLY A 240 -13.41 -0.29 16.63
C GLY A 240 -11.89 -0.46 16.53
N THR A 241 -11.20 -0.41 17.66
CA THR A 241 -9.73 -0.53 17.70
C THR A 241 -9.24 -1.97 17.79
N GLY A 242 -10.15 -2.92 18.03
CA GLY A 242 -9.82 -4.30 18.37
C GLY A 242 -8.77 -4.39 19.47
N GLY A 243 -7.65 -5.07 19.18
CA GLY A 243 -6.51 -5.21 20.11
C GLY A 243 -5.56 -4.02 20.20
N ALA A 244 -5.76 -2.95 19.42
CA ALA A 244 -4.82 -1.82 19.32
C ALA A 244 -4.95 -0.85 20.50
N GLY A 245 -4.47 -1.24 21.69
CA GLY A 245 -4.62 -0.46 22.93
C GLY A 245 -3.90 0.90 22.97
N SER A 246 -3.05 1.23 21.99
CA SER A 246 -2.42 2.54 21.83
C SER A 246 -3.23 3.53 21.01
N VAL A 247 -4.29 3.07 20.32
CA VAL A 247 -5.14 3.93 19.49
C VAL A 247 -6.21 4.56 20.38
N ARG A 248 -6.12 5.88 20.60
CA ARG A 248 -6.96 6.60 21.58
C ARG A 248 -7.73 7.77 20.97
N THR A 249 -7.17 8.38 19.94
CA THR A 249 -7.76 9.52 19.26
C THR A 249 -8.14 9.17 17.82
N LEU A 250 -8.96 10.01 17.19
CA LEU A 250 -9.29 9.85 15.78
C LEU A 250 -8.05 9.98 14.88
N ARG A 251 -7.08 10.82 15.27
CA ARG A 251 -5.75 10.87 14.62
C ARG A 251 -5.02 9.54 14.70
N ASP A 252 -4.95 8.93 15.88
CA ASP A 252 -4.28 7.62 16.04
C ASP A 252 -4.96 6.56 15.19
N PHE A 253 -6.29 6.60 15.12
CA PHE A 253 -7.10 5.65 14.36
C PHE A 253 -6.82 5.73 12.86
N ILE A 254 -6.91 6.94 12.28
CA ILE A 254 -6.61 7.17 10.87
C ILE A 254 -5.14 6.84 10.58
N THR A 255 -4.22 7.18 11.49
CA THR A 255 -2.79 6.82 11.34
C THR A 255 -2.57 5.30 11.34
N ALA A 256 -3.38 4.53 12.08
CA ALA A 256 -3.34 3.07 12.04
C ALA A 256 -3.87 2.54 10.70
N LEU A 257 -4.98 3.08 10.20
CA LEU A 257 -5.55 2.73 8.89
C LEU A 257 -4.61 3.05 7.72
N VAL A 258 -3.80 4.11 7.82
CA VAL A 258 -2.79 4.41 6.78
C VAL A 258 -1.82 3.25 6.57
N ARG A 259 -1.65 2.35 7.54
CA ARG A 259 -0.79 1.16 7.38
C ARG A 259 -1.42 0.07 6.52
N THR A 260 -2.71 0.13 6.24
CA THR A 260 -3.42 -0.91 5.49
C THR A 260 -3.68 -0.51 4.04
N VAL A 261 -3.28 0.70 3.60
CA VAL A 261 -3.55 1.21 2.24
C VAL A 261 -2.85 0.45 1.11
N GLY A 262 -1.79 -0.30 1.43
CA GLY A 262 -1.03 -1.05 0.44
C GLY A 262 -1.60 -2.45 0.22
N HIS A 263 -1.90 -2.75 -1.04
CA HIS A 263 -2.44 -4.03 -1.51
C HIS A 263 -1.57 -4.65 -2.61
N TYR A 264 -1.88 -5.90 -2.92
CA TYR A 264 -1.17 -6.75 -3.86
C TYR A 264 -2.09 -7.27 -4.96
N ARG A 265 -1.74 -7.05 -6.23
CA ARG A 265 -2.48 -7.53 -7.40
C ARG A 265 -3.97 -7.16 -7.38
N GLY A 266 -4.28 -5.89 -7.11
CA GLY A 266 -5.67 -5.43 -6.97
C GLY A 266 -6.11 -5.45 -5.51
N GLU A 267 -6.86 -6.49 -5.15
CA GLU A 267 -7.46 -6.71 -3.81
C GLU A 267 -6.73 -7.77 -2.98
N GLY A 268 -5.61 -8.31 -3.49
CA GLY A 268 -4.80 -9.24 -2.71
C GLY A 268 -4.15 -8.52 -1.54
N GLU A 269 -3.91 -9.26 -0.47
CA GLU A 269 -3.43 -8.70 0.79
C GLU A 269 -1.94 -8.99 0.98
N CYS A 270 -1.33 -8.23 1.88
CA CYS A 270 -0.08 -8.62 2.50
C CYS A 270 -0.27 -8.48 4.00
N SER A 271 0.57 -9.11 4.80
CA SER A 271 0.64 -8.90 6.24
C SER A 271 1.37 -7.59 6.56
N PRO A 272 0.69 -6.49 6.98
CA PRO A 272 1.36 -5.25 7.29
C PRO A 272 2.02 -5.33 8.68
N ARG A 273 3.29 -4.91 8.77
CA ARG A 273 4.03 -4.86 10.02
C ARG A 273 4.65 -3.50 10.25
N VAL A 274 4.56 -3.03 11.50
CA VAL A 274 5.22 -1.82 11.97
C VAL A 274 6.73 -2.07 12.13
N ARG A 275 7.54 -1.12 11.65
CA ARG A 275 9.00 -1.10 11.87
C ARG A 275 9.45 0.11 12.67
#